data_AF-A0A2V5K8V4-F1
#
_entry.id   AF-A0A2V5K8V4-F1
#
_cell.length_a   1.000
_cell.length_b   1.000
_cell.length_c   1.000
_cell.angle_alpha   90.00
_cell.angle_beta   90.00
_cell.angle_gamma   90.00
#
_symmetry.space_group_name_H-M   'P 1'
#
loop_
_entity.id
_entity.type
_entity.pdbx_description
1 polymer ?
#
loop_
_entity_poly.entity_id
_entity_poly.type
_entity_poly.pdbx_seq_one_letter_code
_entity_poly.pdbx_strand_id
1 'polypeptide(L)'
;MRDAVRLSARRNVVQYRRKRITPEAPSKERRPMPTTGADSMYFSSKDETTHRERYERLLARYEAGEDEPELAAACYVLAYPGIYEAIPDGRTGGNPFTWYWGPYDTTLERRTESEAVGGLPPGLRQLVRAAAELYAGRPLFFDLAAAVRDWDADMTAAFAQTIALRRGESRR
;
A
#
# COMPACT_ATOMS: atom_id res chain seq x y z
N MET A 1 -62.75 19.77 35.93
CA MET A 1 -62.44 20.47 34.67
C MET A 1 -60.97 20.21 34.38
N ARG A 2 -60.70 19.28 33.45
CA ARG A 2 -60.10 19.53 32.12
C ARG A 2 -58.62 19.96 32.20
N ASP A 3 -57.63 19.44 31.48
CA ASP A 3 -57.39 18.33 30.56
C ASP A 3 -55.86 18.34 30.40
N ALA A 4 -55.14 17.25 30.68
CA ALA A 4 -54.46 16.45 29.66
C ALA A 4 -53.81 17.23 28.50
N VAL A 5 -52.48 17.44 28.55
CA VAL A 5 -51.65 17.53 27.34
C VAL A 5 -50.39 16.66 27.53
N ARG A 6 -50.52 15.38 27.17
CA ARG A 6 -49.39 14.49 26.88
C ARG A 6 -48.90 14.82 25.47
N LEU A 7 -47.75 15.49 25.35
CA LEU A 7 -47.09 15.69 24.06
C LEU A 7 -46.25 14.44 23.73
N SER A 8 -46.86 13.52 22.98
CA SER A 8 -46.18 12.40 22.34
C SER A 8 -45.42 12.90 21.11
N ALA A 9 -44.08 13.02 21.20
CA ALA A 9 -43.25 13.21 20.01
C ALA A 9 -43.04 11.85 19.32
N ARG A 10 -43.94 11.54 18.37
CA ARG A 10 -43.79 10.43 17.42
C ARG A 10 -42.63 10.75 16.48
N ARG A 11 -41.53 10.00 16.59
CA ARG A 11 -40.47 9.99 15.56
C ARG A 11 -40.96 9.18 14.37
N ASN A 12 -41.22 9.87 13.26
CA ASN A 12 -41.46 9.27 11.95
C ASN A 12 -40.19 8.55 11.47
N VAL A 13 -40.20 7.22 11.47
CA VAL A 13 -39.19 6.41 10.78
C VAL A 13 -39.64 6.29 9.32
N VAL A 14 -39.02 7.06 8.44
CA VAL A 14 -39.18 6.91 6.99
C VAL A 14 -38.43 5.65 6.56
N GLN A 15 -39.15 4.57 6.29
CA GLN A 15 -38.55 3.37 5.70
C GLN A 15 -38.33 3.58 4.20
N TYR A 16 -37.08 3.75 3.79
CA TYR A 16 -36.70 3.73 2.38
C TYR A 16 -36.75 2.29 1.84
N ARG A 17 -37.84 1.93 1.18
CA ARG A 17 -37.99 0.69 0.42
C ARG A 17 -37.22 0.81 -0.91
N ARG A 18 -35.92 0.47 -0.92
CA ARG A 18 -35.15 0.34 -2.17
C ARG A 18 -35.72 -0.82 -3.01
N LYS A 19 -36.36 -0.49 -4.13
CA LYS A 19 -36.68 -1.45 -5.20
C LYS A 19 -35.36 -1.97 -5.77
N ARG A 20 -35.15 -3.29 -5.76
CA ARG A 20 -34.04 -3.93 -6.48
C ARG A 20 -34.32 -3.83 -7.97
N ILE A 21 -33.48 -3.09 -8.68
CA ILE A 21 -33.33 -3.18 -10.12
C ILE A 21 -31.95 -3.80 -10.30
N THR A 22 -31.90 -5.03 -10.81
CA THR A 22 -30.67 -5.69 -11.22
C THR A 22 -30.36 -5.25 -12.64
N PRO A 23 -29.24 -4.56 -12.91
CA PRO A 23 -28.64 -4.57 -14.23
C PRO A 23 -27.71 -5.79 -14.31
N GLU A 24 -28.01 -6.72 -15.22
CA GLU A 24 -27.05 -7.72 -15.66
C GLU A 24 -25.83 -6.99 -16.26
N ALA A 25 -24.69 -7.09 -15.58
CA ALA A 25 -23.41 -6.61 -16.10
C ALA A 25 -22.76 -7.74 -16.90
N PRO A 26 -22.15 -7.45 -18.08
CA PRO A 26 -21.49 -8.45 -18.89
C PRO A 26 -20.29 -9.04 -18.13
N SER A 27 -20.19 -10.37 -18.16
CA SER A 27 -19.17 -11.15 -17.49
C SER A 27 -17.77 -10.80 -18.01
N LYS A 28 -17.09 -9.88 -17.32
CA LYS A 28 -15.63 -9.79 -17.37
C LYS A 28 -15.10 -11.03 -16.67
N GLU A 29 -14.50 -11.90 -17.46
CA GLU A 29 -13.73 -13.07 -17.07
C GLU A 29 -12.84 -12.70 -15.86
N ARG A 30 -13.24 -13.16 -14.67
CA ARG A 30 -12.45 -12.99 -13.46
C ARG A 30 -11.26 -13.90 -13.61
N ARG A 31 -10.11 -13.36 -14.02
CA ARG A 31 -8.84 -14.08 -13.88
C ARG A 31 -8.73 -14.48 -12.41
N PRO A 32 -8.56 -15.77 -12.10
CA PRO A 32 -8.37 -16.20 -10.72
C PRO A 32 -7.17 -15.44 -10.17
N MET A 33 -7.32 -14.92 -8.95
CA MET A 33 -6.17 -14.43 -8.18
C MET A 33 -5.11 -15.54 -8.21
N PRO A 34 -3.82 -15.22 -8.46
CA PRO A 34 -2.77 -16.21 -8.30
C PRO A 34 -2.89 -16.77 -6.88
N THR A 35 -3.32 -18.02 -6.78
CA THR A 35 -3.37 -18.76 -5.54
C THR A 35 -1.96 -19.20 -5.30
N THR A 36 -1.19 -18.33 -4.66
CA THR A 36 0.13 -18.66 -4.17
C THR A 36 -0.06 -19.85 -3.23
N GLY A 37 0.52 -21.00 -3.59
CA GLY A 37 0.73 -22.08 -2.63
C GLY A 37 1.39 -21.47 -1.39
N ALA A 38 1.00 -21.93 -0.20
CA ALA A 38 1.23 -21.29 1.10
C ALA A 38 2.71 -21.03 1.50
N ASP A 39 3.67 -21.20 0.59
CA ASP A 39 5.11 -21.15 0.84
C ASP A 39 5.91 -20.35 -0.22
N SER A 40 5.28 -19.75 -1.24
CA SER A 40 6.01 -18.93 -2.23
C SER A 40 5.72 -17.45 -2.03
N MET A 41 6.76 -16.60 -2.06
CA MET A 41 6.57 -15.15 -2.13
C MET A 41 5.97 -14.75 -3.46
N TYR A 42 4.99 -13.85 -3.44
CA TYR A 42 4.51 -13.20 -4.66
C TYR A 42 5.57 -12.23 -5.19
N PHE A 43 5.82 -12.25 -6.50
CA PHE A 43 6.56 -11.21 -7.22
C PHE A 43 5.68 -10.69 -8.36
N SER A 44 6.02 -9.52 -8.92
CA SER A 44 5.14 -8.80 -9.85
C SER A 44 4.92 -9.66 -11.09
N SER A 45 3.66 -9.91 -11.48
CA SER A 45 3.36 -10.80 -12.61
C SER A 45 3.88 -10.26 -13.96
N LYS A 46 4.08 -8.95 -14.06
CA LYS A 46 4.62 -8.28 -15.26
C LYS A 46 6.11 -8.55 -15.44
N ASP A 47 6.85 -8.78 -14.35
CA ASP A 47 8.30 -8.96 -14.38
C ASP A 47 8.81 -9.64 -13.09
N GLU A 48 8.47 -10.92 -12.93
CA GLU A 48 8.71 -11.67 -11.68
C GLU A 48 10.20 -11.85 -11.40
N THR A 49 10.97 -12.32 -12.40
CA THR A 49 12.41 -12.58 -12.26
C THR A 49 13.16 -11.31 -11.87
N THR A 50 12.88 -10.21 -12.56
CA THR A 50 13.55 -8.94 -12.28
C THR A 50 13.16 -8.38 -10.90
N HIS A 51 11.88 -8.51 -10.50
CA HIS A 51 11.46 -8.09 -9.17
C HIS A 51 12.20 -8.89 -8.08
N ARG A 52 12.34 -10.20 -8.25
CA ARG A 52 13.08 -11.09 -7.33
C ARG A 52 14.57 -10.74 -7.26
N GLU A 53 15.24 -10.64 -8.39
CA GLU A 53 16.69 -10.30 -8.43
C GLU A 53 16.98 -8.95 -7.77
N ARG A 54 16.12 -7.95 -7.99
CA ARG A 54 16.23 -6.64 -7.36
C ARG A 54 16.02 -6.72 -5.86
N TYR A 55 15.06 -7.53 -5.42
CA TYR A 55 14.77 -7.74 -4.02
C TYR A 55 15.96 -8.36 -3.30
N GLU A 56 16.52 -9.45 -3.83
CA GLU A 56 17.72 -10.10 -3.29
C GLU A 56 18.92 -9.16 -3.23
N ARG A 57 19.12 -8.35 -4.29
CA ARG A 57 20.18 -7.33 -4.31
C ARG A 57 20.00 -6.28 -3.21
N LEU A 58 18.77 -5.84 -2.95
CA LEU A 58 18.49 -4.87 -1.89
C LEU A 58 18.65 -5.48 -0.49
N LEU A 59 18.22 -6.73 -0.28
CA LEU A 59 18.46 -7.44 0.97
C LEU A 59 19.95 -7.53 1.28
N ALA A 60 20.76 -7.97 0.31
CA ALA A 60 22.21 -8.06 0.48
C ALA A 60 22.85 -6.69 0.76
N ARG A 61 22.36 -5.64 0.09
CA ARG A 61 22.88 -4.27 0.28
C ARG A 61 22.65 -3.73 1.69
N TYR A 62 21.46 -3.94 2.25
CA TYR A 62 21.11 -3.43 3.56
C TYR A 62 21.43 -4.42 4.68
N GLU A 63 22.06 -5.56 4.36
CA GLU A 63 22.35 -6.64 5.30
C GLU A 63 21.10 -7.13 6.03
N ALA A 64 19.96 -7.12 5.33
CA ALA A 64 18.66 -7.39 5.89
C ALA A 64 18.56 -8.85 6.38
N GLY A 65 18.83 -9.04 7.66
CA GLY A 65 18.86 -10.35 8.30
C GLY A 65 17.46 -10.91 8.57
N GLU A 66 17.40 -12.16 9.04
CA GLU A 66 16.16 -12.84 9.42
C GLU A 66 15.35 -12.06 10.47
N ASP A 67 16.04 -11.36 11.37
CA ASP A 67 15.45 -10.62 12.49
C ASP A 67 14.96 -9.20 12.14
N GLU A 68 14.99 -8.80 10.86
CA GLU A 68 14.64 -7.43 10.42
C GLU A 68 13.44 -7.41 9.45
N PRO A 69 12.21 -7.76 9.90
CA PRO A 69 10.98 -7.80 9.09
C PRO A 69 10.68 -6.49 8.35
N GLU A 70 10.89 -5.35 8.99
CA GLU A 70 10.74 -4.02 8.39
C GLU A 70 11.62 -3.82 7.18
N LEU A 71 12.88 -4.28 7.26
CA LEU A 71 13.88 -4.02 6.24
C LEU A 71 13.63 -4.87 5.02
N ALA A 72 13.24 -6.14 5.19
CA ALA A 72 12.81 -6.96 4.06
C ALA A 72 11.54 -6.44 3.40
N ALA A 73 10.54 -6.00 4.18
CA ALA A 73 9.33 -5.40 3.61
C ALA A 73 9.65 -4.14 2.79
N ALA A 74 10.58 -3.30 3.29
CA ALA A 74 11.08 -2.14 2.56
C ALA A 74 11.78 -2.55 1.26
N CYS A 75 12.75 -3.47 1.33
CA CYS A 75 13.48 -3.97 0.17
C CYS A 75 12.54 -4.55 -0.90
N TYR A 76 11.50 -5.27 -0.49
CA TYR A 76 10.52 -5.86 -1.40
C TYR A 76 9.78 -4.79 -2.20
N VAL A 77 9.21 -3.77 -1.54
CA VAL A 77 8.51 -2.70 -2.27
C VAL A 77 9.46 -1.88 -3.14
N LEU A 78 10.67 -1.61 -2.66
CA LEU A 78 11.68 -0.88 -3.43
C LEU A 78 12.15 -1.65 -4.67
N ALA A 79 12.06 -2.98 -4.65
CA ALA A 79 12.38 -3.83 -5.80
C ALA A 79 11.27 -3.82 -6.88
N TYR A 80 10.07 -3.35 -6.56
CA TYR A 80 8.93 -3.39 -7.46
C TYR A 80 9.19 -2.58 -8.75
N PRO A 81 8.81 -3.11 -9.94
CA PRO A 81 9.01 -2.40 -11.21
C PRO A 81 8.36 -1.01 -11.25
N GLY A 82 9.08 -0.03 -11.75
CA GLY A 82 8.71 1.39 -11.76
C GLY A 82 9.11 2.14 -10.49
N ILE A 83 9.16 1.47 -9.33
CA ILE A 83 9.72 2.06 -8.10
C ILE A 83 11.24 1.97 -8.14
N TYR A 84 11.77 0.79 -8.43
CA TYR A 84 13.22 0.56 -8.46
C TYR A 84 13.95 1.53 -9.39
N GLU A 85 13.39 1.78 -10.58
CA GLU A 85 13.93 2.71 -11.58
C GLU A 85 13.82 4.18 -11.17
N ALA A 86 12.89 4.52 -10.28
CA ALA A 86 12.69 5.89 -9.79
C ALA A 86 13.64 6.25 -8.63
N ILE A 87 14.32 5.27 -8.03
CA ILE A 87 15.28 5.51 -6.96
C ILE A 87 16.53 6.18 -7.58
N PRO A 88 16.86 7.43 -7.19
CA PRO A 88 17.98 8.14 -7.81
C PRO A 88 19.31 7.42 -7.55
N ASP A 89 20.09 7.16 -8.61
CA ASP A 89 21.43 6.57 -8.69
C ASP A 89 22.14 6.38 -7.33
N GLY A 90 21.83 5.27 -6.65
CA GLY A 90 22.55 4.87 -5.45
C GLY A 90 22.28 5.69 -4.18
N ARG A 91 21.23 6.52 -4.12
CA ARG A 91 20.72 7.13 -2.85
C ARG A 91 20.03 6.12 -1.93
N THR A 92 20.43 4.88 -2.04
CA THR A 92 20.32 3.86 -1.02
C THR A 92 21.44 4.13 0.00
N GLY A 93 21.25 5.17 0.83
CA GLY A 93 22.16 5.47 1.95
C GLY A 93 22.14 4.35 3.00
N GLY A 94 22.50 4.62 4.25
CA GLY A 94 22.33 3.62 5.32
C GLY A 94 20.87 3.22 5.59
N ASN A 95 19.91 3.87 4.94
CA ASN A 95 18.47 3.64 5.11
C ASN A 95 17.75 3.48 3.75
N PRO A 96 16.87 2.46 3.58
CA PRO A 96 16.06 2.22 2.37
C PRO A 96 15.28 3.43 1.85
N PHE A 97 14.82 4.30 2.74
CA PHE A 97 13.99 5.45 2.42
C PHE A 97 14.73 6.78 2.54
N THR A 98 16.07 6.79 2.50
CA THR A 98 16.86 8.04 2.51
C THR A 98 16.43 9.01 1.40
N TRP A 99 16.01 8.47 0.25
CA TRP A 99 15.55 9.23 -0.91
C TRP A 99 14.08 9.67 -0.85
N TYR A 100 13.32 9.21 0.16
CA TYR A 100 11.87 9.46 0.26
C TYR A 100 11.54 10.92 0.56
N TRP A 101 12.32 11.55 1.46
CA TRP A 101 12.09 12.94 1.86
C TRP A 101 12.90 13.91 1.02
N GLY A 102 12.24 15.01 0.64
CA GLY A 102 12.88 16.19 0.10
C GLY A 102 13.63 17.01 1.17
N PRO A 103 14.16 18.18 0.78
CA PRO A 103 14.70 19.15 1.72
C PRO A 103 13.64 19.57 2.74
N TYR A 104 14.09 20.04 3.90
CA TYR A 104 13.19 20.61 4.90
C TYR A 104 12.64 21.95 4.39
N ASP A 105 11.32 22.09 4.35
CA ASP A 105 10.65 23.32 3.97
C ASP A 105 10.48 24.19 5.24
N THR A 106 11.19 25.31 5.28
CA THR A 106 11.15 26.26 6.41
C THR A 106 9.86 27.08 6.46
N THR A 107 9.11 27.16 5.36
CA THR A 107 7.83 27.88 5.30
C THR A 107 6.71 27.02 5.86
N LEU A 108 6.75 25.72 5.58
CA LEU A 108 5.77 24.75 6.06
C LEU A 108 6.21 24.03 7.35
N GLU A 109 7.41 24.33 7.85
CA GLU A 109 8.06 23.69 9.00
C GLU A 109 8.05 22.15 8.96
N ARG A 110 8.16 21.57 7.76
CA ARG A 110 8.09 20.12 7.55
C ARG A 110 8.92 19.64 6.38
N ARG A 111 9.24 18.34 6.36
CA ARG A 111 9.70 17.69 5.13
C ARG A 111 8.51 17.30 4.27
N THR A 112 8.64 17.48 2.97
CA THR A 112 7.72 16.96 1.96
C THR A 112 8.37 15.78 1.25
N GLU A 113 7.57 15.00 0.54
CA GLU A 113 8.10 13.93 -0.32
C GLU A 113 9.06 14.50 -1.36
N SER A 114 10.13 13.76 -1.66
CA SER A 114 11.10 14.15 -2.68
C SER A 114 10.47 14.20 -4.08
N GLU A 115 11.13 14.85 -5.02
CA GLU A 115 10.70 14.86 -6.43
C GLU A 115 10.62 13.44 -7.03
N ALA A 116 11.50 12.54 -6.60
CA ALA A 116 11.48 11.14 -7.03
C ALA A 116 10.18 10.43 -6.63
N VAL A 117 9.74 10.59 -5.37
CA VAL A 117 8.43 10.10 -4.92
C VAL A 117 7.30 10.90 -5.58
N GLY A 118 7.52 12.20 -5.79
CA GLY A 118 6.63 13.14 -6.47
C GLY A 118 6.23 12.72 -7.88
N GLY A 119 7.19 12.20 -8.64
CA GLY A 119 7.04 11.77 -10.03
C GLY A 119 6.48 10.37 -10.22
N LEU A 120 6.30 9.59 -9.15
CA LEU A 120 5.71 8.26 -9.26
C LEU A 120 4.22 8.33 -9.63
N PRO A 121 3.72 7.38 -10.46
CA PRO A 121 2.29 7.17 -10.63
C PRO A 121 1.58 7.02 -9.28
N PRO A 122 0.33 7.50 -9.13
CA PRO A 122 -0.39 7.51 -7.85
C PRO A 122 -0.39 6.16 -7.11
N GLY A 123 -0.63 5.05 -7.81
CA GLY A 123 -0.60 3.71 -7.23
C GLY A 123 0.77 3.32 -6.67
N LEU A 124 1.85 3.54 -7.43
CA LEU A 124 3.22 3.25 -6.96
C LEU A 124 3.61 4.16 -5.80
N ARG A 125 3.21 5.42 -5.85
CA ARG A 125 3.45 6.38 -4.76
C ARG A 125 2.80 5.94 -3.46
N GLN A 126 1.57 5.43 -3.51
CA GLN A 126 0.90 4.88 -2.32
C GLN A 126 1.57 3.61 -1.81
N LEU A 127 2.11 2.75 -2.70
CA LEU A 127 2.85 1.56 -2.29
C LEU A 127 4.14 1.93 -1.54
N VAL A 128 4.89 2.92 -2.06
CA VAL A 128 6.09 3.46 -1.39
C VAL A 128 5.75 4.10 -0.04
N ARG A 129 4.66 4.89 0.04
CA ARG A 129 4.19 5.47 1.31
C ARG A 129 3.89 4.40 2.35
N ALA A 130 3.14 3.38 1.96
CA ALA A 130 2.80 2.28 2.85
C ALA A 130 4.06 1.57 3.37
N ALA A 131 5.03 1.28 2.49
CA ALA A 131 6.28 0.65 2.87
C ALA A 131 7.12 1.53 3.80
N ALA A 132 7.18 2.84 3.55
CA ALA A 132 7.89 3.80 4.41
C ALA A 132 7.28 3.86 5.82
N GLU A 133 5.95 3.79 5.95
CA GLU A 133 5.27 3.72 7.24
C GLU A 133 5.53 2.41 7.99
N LEU A 134 5.42 1.28 7.28
CA LEU A 134 5.69 -0.05 7.86
C LEU A 134 7.13 -0.16 8.35
N TYR A 135 8.07 0.43 7.61
CA TYR A 135 9.48 0.48 7.97
C TYR A 135 9.75 1.41 9.16
N ALA A 136 9.23 2.64 9.13
CA ALA A 136 9.45 3.62 10.19
C ALA A 136 8.68 3.33 11.49
N GLY A 137 7.67 2.45 11.44
CA GLY A 137 6.83 2.11 12.59
C GLY A 137 5.96 3.27 13.08
N ARG A 138 5.69 4.26 12.21
CA ARG A 138 4.88 5.44 12.55
C ARG A 138 4.09 5.92 11.33
N PRO A 139 2.93 6.55 11.55
CA PRO A 139 2.14 7.12 10.45
C PRO A 139 2.92 8.25 9.78
N LEU A 140 2.85 8.28 8.45
CA LEU A 140 3.35 9.34 7.60
C LEU A 140 2.14 9.98 6.91
N PHE A 141 1.65 9.41 5.81
CA PHE A 141 0.54 9.91 4.98
C PHE A 141 -0.10 8.84 4.06
N PHE A 142 0.08 7.55 4.37
CA PHE A 142 -0.53 6.48 3.58
C PHE A 142 -2.06 6.51 3.73
N ASP A 143 -2.75 6.53 2.59
CA ASP A 143 -4.20 6.49 2.53
C ASP A 143 -4.63 5.23 1.78
N LEU A 144 -5.11 4.23 2.53
CA LEU A 144 -5.57 2.97 1.98
C LEU A 144 -6.77 3.16 1.03
N ALA A 145 -7.66 4.13 1.29
CA ALA A 145 -8.81 4.36 0.43
C ALA A 145 -8.38 4.94 -0.93
N ALA A 146 -7.41 5.86 -0.93
CA ALA A 146 -6.78 6.33 -2.16
C ALA A 146 -6.02 5.20 -2.87
N ALA A 147 -5.27 4.39 -2.12
CA ALA A 147 -4.48 3.29 -2.66
C ALA A 147 -5.34 2.24 -3.37
N VAL A 148 -6.40 1.76 -2.73
CA VAL A 148 -7.31 0.73 -3.29
C VAL A 148 -8.05 1.23 -4.54
N ARG A 149 -8.23 2.54 -4.71
CA ARG A 149 -8.81 3.11 -5.93
C ARG A 149 -7.83 3.03 -7.11
N ASP A 150 -6.53 3.13 -6.86
CA ASP A 150 -5.49 3.25 -7.89
C ASP A 150 -4.74 1.93 -8.13
N TRP A 151 -4.80 0.97 -7.20
CA TRP A 151 -4.11 -0.31 -7.30
C TRP A 151 -4.84 -1.32 -8.19
N ASP A 152 -4.07 -1.95 -9.09
CA ASP A 152 -4.49 -3.15 -9.81
C ASP A 152 -4.26 -4.41 -8.95
N ALA A 153 -4.55 -5.58 -9.53
CA ALA A 153 -4.37 -6.86 -8.84
C ALA A 153 -2.90 -7.11 -8.46
N ASP A 154 -1.95 -6.66 -9.28
CA ASP A 154 -0.52 -6.84 -9.01
C ASP A 154 -0.06 -5.98 -7.84
N MET A 155 -0.42 -4.70 -7.80
CA MET A 155 -0.09 -3.82 -6.69
C MET A 155 -0.77 -4.25 -5.38
N THR A 156 -2.01 -4.75 -5.48
CA THR A 156 -2.73 -5.29 -4.33
C THR A 156 -2.03 -6.52 -3.76
N ALA A 157 -1.59 -7.45 -4.63
CA ALA A 157 -0.84 -8.63 -4.22
C ALA A 157 0.54 -8.27 -3.65
N ALA A 158 1.24 -7.30 -4.25
CA ALA A 158 2.51 -6.80 -3.74
C ALA A 158 2.36 -6.15 -2.36
N PHE A 159 1.30 -5.36 -2.14
CA PHE A 159 1.02 -4.79 -0.83
C PHE A 159 0.72 -5.87 0.22
N ALA A 160 -0.08 -6.88 -0.13
CA ALA A 160 -0.35 -8.01 0.76
C ALA A 160 0.93 -8.78 1.13
N GLN A 161 1.80 -9.04 0.15
CA GLN A 161 3.12 -9.67 0.38
C GLN A 161 4.01 -8.81 1.29
N THR A 162 3.96 -7.48 1.13
CA THR A 162 4.69 -6.54 1.99
C THR A 162 4.24 -6.65 3.45
N ILE A 163 2.93 -6.76 3.69
CA ILE A 163 2.37 -6.96 5.03
C ILE A 163 2.84 -8.31 5.61
N ALA A 164 2.81 -9.39 4.81
CA ALA A 164 3.29 -10.70 5.24
C ALA A 164 4.77 -10.63 5.67
N LEU A 165 5.63 -10.04 4.85
CA LEU A 165 7.04 -9.84 5.19
C LEU A 165 7.24 -9.03 6.46
N ARG A 166 6.44 -7.96 6.66
CA ARG A 166 6.51 -7.14 7.87
C ARG A 166 6.12 -7.91 9.13
N ARG A 167 5.29 -8.94 8.99
CA ARG A 167 4.91 -9.86 10.08
C ARG A 167 5.92 -10.98 10.30
N GLY A 168 6.98 -11.04 9.48
CA GLY A 168 7.96 -12.14 9.48
C GLY A 168 7.47 -13.39 8.75
N GLU A 169 6.39 -13.28 7.96
CA GLU A 169 5.82 -14.38 7.18
C GLU A 169 6.50 -14.46 5.79
N SER A 170 6.55 -15.67 5.21
CA SER A 170 6.99 -15.90 3.82
C SER A 170 8.46 -15.59 3.48
N ARG A 171 9.43 -15.92 4.35
CA ARG A 171 10.87 -15.76 4.06
C ARG A 171 11.62 -17.06 3.66
N ARG A 172 10.93 -18.13 3.30
CA ARG A 172 11.54 -19.44 3.00
C ARG A 172 11.73 -19.69 1.52
#